data_AF-A0A7J2IVZ7-F1
#
_entry.id   AF-A0A7J2IVZ7-F1
#
_cell.length_a   1.000
_cell.length_b   1.000
_cell.length_c   1.000
_cell.angle_alpha   90.00
_cell.angle_beta   90.00
_cell.angle_gamma   90.00
#
_symmetry.space_group_name_H-M   'P 1'
#
loop_
_entity.id
_entity.type
_entity.pdbx_description
1 polymer ?
#
loop_
_entity_poly.entity_id
_entity_poly.type
_entity_poly.pdbx_seq_one_letter_code
_entity_poly.pdbx_strand_id
1 'polypeptide(L)'
;MELKVFVMANCPKCPRAKEIARRLAEKYGLDYVEVHLDTPEGQIEGLMYNVLSTPSIAIGDDVVARGELITEEELERELLRRLKNKD
;
A
#
# COMPACT_ATOMS: atom_id res chain seq x y z
N MET A 1 0.62 9.19 9.17
CA MET A 1 0.50 7.74 8.89
C MET A 1 0.27 7.66 7.40
N GLU A 2 0.94 6.74 6.71
CA GLU A 2 0.93 6.70 5.25
C GLU A 2 0.34 5.39 4.74
N LEU A 3 -0.25 5.45 3.55
CA LEU A 3 -0.64 4.31 2.73
C LEU A 3 0.34 4.21 1.56
N LYS A 4 1.15 3.15 1.57
CA LYS A 4 2.17 2.90 0.56
C LYS A 4 1.75 1.74 -0.34
N VAL A 5 1.84 1.91 -1.65
CA VAL A 5 1.50 0.89 -2.65
C VAL A 5 2.72 0.56 -3.50
N PHE A 6 3.14 -0.70 -3.45
CA PHE A 6 4.25 -1.23 -4.23
C PHE A 6 3.73 -1.75 -5.58
N VAL A 7 4.25 -1.23 -6.68
CA VAL A 7 3.78 -1.46 -8.05
C VAL A 7 4.94 -1.67 -9.04
N MET A 8 4.62 -2.11 -10.25
CA MET A 8 5.53 -2.20 -11.40
C MET A 8 4.76 -1.96 -12.71
N ALA A 9 5.45 -1.60 -13.79
CA ALA A 9 4.84 -1.20 -15.06
C ALA A 9 3.81 -2.18 -15.67
N ASN A 10 3.95 -3.49 -15.45
CA ASN A 10 3.12 -4.53 -16.09
C ASN A 10 2.23 -5.33 -15.11
N CYS A 11 1.85 -4.73 -14.00
CA CYS A 11 1.02 -5.37 -12.98
C CYS A 11 -0.49 -5.11 -13.22
N PRO A 12 -1.28 -6.11 -13.65
CA PRO A 12 -2.69 -5.90 -14.03
C PRO A 12 -3.59 -5.49 -12.86
N LYS A 13 -3.24 -5.90 -11.65
CA LYS A 13 -3.99 -5.58 -10.42
C LYS A 13 -3.60 -4.23 -9.80
N CYS A 14 -2.46 -3.67 -10.21
CA CYS A 14 -1.92 -2.45 -9.60
C CYS A 14 -2.80 -1.19 -9.82
N PRO A 15 -3.41 -0.95 -11.00
CA PRO A 15 -4.30 0.19 -11.17
C PRO A 15 -5.43 0.24 -10.14
N ARG A 16 -6.04 -0.91 -9.84
CA ARG A 16 -7.11 -1.02 -8.84
C ARG A 16 -6.59 -0.84 -7.41
N ALA A 17 -5.42 -1.41 -7.10
CA ALA A 17 -4.78 -1.23 -5.78
C ALA A 17 -4.46 0.24 -5.49
N LYS A 18 -3.90 0.97 -6.46
CA LYS A 18 -3.63 2.42 -6.38
C LYS A 18 -4.92 3.21 -6.13
N GLU A 19 -5.97 2.91 -6.88
CA GLU A 19 -7.25 3.59 -6.77
C GLU A 19 -7.85 3.46 -5.36
N ILE A 20 -7.90 2.23 -4.82
CA ILE A 20 -8.42 1.96 -3.48
C ILE A 20 -7.59 2.68 -2.42
N ALA A 21 -6.26 2.51 -2.44
CA ALA A 21 -5.38 3.11 -1.44
C ALA A 21 -5.41 4.65 -1.48
N ARG A 22 -5.42 5.25 -2.67
CA ARG A 22 -5.52 6.71 -2.83
C ARG A 22 -6.84 7.26 -2.28
N ARG A 23 -7.97 6.62 -2.57
CA ARG A 23 -9.29 7.02 -2.04
C ARG A 23 -9.32 7.00 -0.52
N LEU A 24 -8.78 5.94 0.10
CA LEU A 24 -8.72 5.84 1.56
C LEU A 24 -7.74 6.86 2.16
N ALA A 25 -6.59 7.09 1.52
CA ALA A 25 -5.66 8.11 1.97
C ALA A 25 -6.31 9.51 1.96
N GLU A 26 -6.99 9.87 0.87
CA GLU A 26 -7.76 11.13 0.76
C GLU A 26 -8.89 11.20 1.81
N LYS A 27 -9.67 10.12 1.98
CA LYS A 27 -10.79 10.06 2.93
C LYS A 27 -10.36 10.28 4.38
N TYR A 28 -9.18 9.78 4.76
CA TYR A 28 -8.68 9.82 6.14
C TYR A 28 -7.56 10.84 6.36
N GLY A 29 -7.22 11.66 5.36
CA GLY A 29 -6.18 12.69 5.47
C GLY A 29 -4.78 12.11 5.71
N LEU A 30 -4.44 11.03 4.99
CA LEU A 30 -3.17 10.32 5.10
C LEU A 30 -2.29 10.57 3.88
N ASP A 31 -0.98 10.41 4.05
CA ASP A 31 -0.04 10.44 2.93
C ASP A 31 -0.24 9.21 2.03
N TYR A 32 -0.21 9.40 0.73
CA TYR A 32 -0.26 8.34 -0.27
C TYR A 32 1.08 8.26 -1.00
N VAL A 33 1.69 7.08 -1.02
CA VAL A 33 3.01 6.84 -1.61
C VAL A 33 2.95 5.69 -2.60
N GLU A 34 3.43 5.92 -3.82
CA GLU A 34 3.65 4.84 -4.81
C GLU A 34 5.13 4.47 -4.84
N VAL A 35 5.42 3.17 -4.68
CA VAL A 35 6.76 2.62 -4.76
C VAL A 35 6.87 1.75 -6.00
N HIS A 36 7.75 2.14 -6.91
CA HIS A 36 7.96 1.47 -8.18
C HIS A 36 9.10 0.46 -8.08
N LEU A 37 8.78 -0.84 -7.94
CA LEU A 37 9.78 -1.90 -7.78
C LEU A 37 10.64 -2.16 -9.04
N ASP A 38 10.30 -1.50 -10.15
CA ASP A 38 11.07 -1.47 -11.38
C ASP A 38 12.12 -0.35 -11.43
N THR A 39 12.26 0.46 -10.36
CA THR A 39 13.37 1.42 -10.20
C THR A 39 14.35 0.98 -9.12
N PRO A 40 15.64 1.41 -9.17
CA PRO A 40 16.61 1.11 -8.13
C PRO A 40 16.15 1.54 -6.72
N GLU A 41 15.53 2.73 -6.61
CA GLU A 41 15.05 3.27 -5.34
C GLU A 41 13.89 2.43 -4.80
N GLY A 42 12.93 2.05 -5.66
CA GLY A 42 11.82 1.22 -5.22
C GLY A 42 12.22 -0.21 -4.90
N GLN A 43 13.28 -0.74 -5.51
CA GLN A 43 13.87 -2.03 -5.10
C GLN A 43 14.43 -1.97 -3.68
N ILE A 44 15.15 -0.91 -3.33
CA ILE A 44 15.67 -0.71 -1.96
C ILE A 44 14.52 -0.63 -0.96
N GLU A 45 13.50 0.18 -1.25
CA GLU A 45 12.32 0.31 -0.41
C GLU A 45 11.56 -1.02 -0.27
N GLY A 46 11.40 -1.75 -1.38
CA GLY A 46 10.79 -3.08 -1.39
C GLY A 46 11.53 -4.07 -0.48
N LEU A 47 12.86 -4.05 -0.48
CA LEU A 47 13.67 -4.86 0.43
C LEU A 47 13.46 -4.48 1.89
N MET A 48 13.41 -3.17 2.21
CA MET A 48 13.15 -2.70 3.57
C MET A 48 11.80 -3.18 4.11
N TYR A 49 10.79 -3.26 3.24
CA TYR A 49 9.45 -3.73 3.59
C TYR A 49 9.25 -5.25 3.42
N ASN A 50 10.28 -5.99 3.01
CA ASN A 50 10.19 -7.41 2.64
C ASN A 50 9.06 -7.68 1.61
N VAL A 51 8.99 -6.85 0.57
CA VAL A 51 8.03 -6.94 -0.53
C VAL A 51 8.76 -7.42 -1.79
N LEU A 52 8.30 -8.56 -2.32
CA LEU A 52 8.83 -9.19 -3.53
C LEU A 52 7.79 -9.27 -4.67
N SER A 53 6.57 -8.77 -4.43
CA SER A 53 5.43 -8.96 -5.33
C SER A 53 4.58 -7.71 -5.43
N THR A 54 3.93 -7.52 -6.58
CA THR A 54 3.02 -6.40 -6.82
C THR A 54 1.61 -6.89 -7.19
N PRO A 55 0.54 -6.18 -6.79
CA PRO A 55 0.58 -5.06 -5.85
C PRO A 55 0.90 -5.54 -4.44
N SER A 56 1.54 -4.70 -3.64
CA SER A 56 1.56 -4.86 -2.18
C SER A 56 1.15 -3.53 -1.54
N ILE A 57 0.52 -3.58 -0.37
CA ILE A 57 0.03 -2.37 0.33
C ILE A 57 0.57 -2.39 1.76
N ALA A 58 1.10 -1.27 2.21
CA ALA A 58 1.51 -1.05 3.60
C ALA A 58 0.76 0.13 4.24
N ILE A 59 0.53 0.02 5.55
CA ILE A 59 0.02 1.09 6.40
C ILE A 59 1.09 1.43 7.42
N GLY A 60 1.77 2.57 7.24
CA GLY A 60 3.03 2.84 7.93
C GLY A 60 4.09 1.82 7.52
N ASP A 61 4.70 1.14 8.48
CA ASP A 61 5.79 0.17 8.25
C ASP A 61 5.29 -1.27 8.03
N ASP A 62 4.01 -1.54 8.23
CA ASP A 62 3.46 -2.90 8.10
C ASP A 62 2.78 -3.13 6.76
N VAL A 63 3.22 -4.17 6.07
CA VAL A 63 2.59 -4.64 4.82
C VAL A 63 1.38 -5.52 5.13
N VAL A 64 0.22 -5.07 4.68
CA VAL A 64 -1.10 -5.70 4.91
C VAL A 64 -1.60 -6.53 3.72
N ALA A 65 -1.02 -6.33 2.53
CA ALA A 65 -1.29 -7.15 1.35
C ALA A 65 0.00 -7.42 0.58
N ARG A 66 0.22 -8.66 0.11
CA ARG A 66 1.40 -9.07 -0.67
C ARG A 66 0.99 -9.83 -1.92
N GLY A 67 1.16 -9.23 -3.09
CA GLY A 67 0.87 -9.86 -4.40
C GLY A 67 -0.62 -10.04 -4.70
N GLU A 68 -1.49 -9.62 -3.79
CA GLU A 68 -2.93 -9.78 -3.87
C GLU A 68 -3.63 -8.42 -3.80
N LEU A 69 -4.80 -8.37 -4.44
CA LEU A 69 -5.68 -7.22 -4.38
C LEU A 69 -6.69 -7.47 -3.28
N ILE A 70 -6.54 -6.78 -2.16
CA ILE A 70 -7.54 -6.75 -1.08
C ILE A 70 -8.68 -5.80 -1.44
N THR A 71 -9.86 -5.98 -0.83
CA THR A 71 -10.98 -5.06 -1.07
C THR A 71 -10.79 -3.73 -0.35
N GLU A 72 -11.58 -2.73 -0.75
CA GLU A 72 -11.58 -1.42 -0.09
C GLU A 72 -12.03 -1.55 1.38
N GLU A 73 -13.03 -2.39 1.66
CA GLU A 73 -13.54 -2.64 3.00
C GLU A 73 -12.52 -3.35 3.90
N GLU A 74 -11.72 -4.28 3.35
CA GLU A 74 -10.67 -4.97 4.09
C GLU A 74 -9.54 -4.01 4.45
N LEU A 75 -9.07 -3.21 3.49
CA LEU A 75 -8.02 -2.22 3.71
C LEU A 75 -8.47 -1.15 4.71
N GLU A 76 -9.70 -0.64 4.56
CA GLU A 76 -10.28 0.36 5.44
C GLU A 76 -10.45 -0.16 6.87
N ARG A 77 -10.86 -1.42 7.05
CA ARG A 77 -10.96 -2.04 8.36
C ARG A 77 -9.62 -2.08 9.09
N GLU A 78 -8.57 -2.50 8.39
CA GLU A 78 -7.22 -2.58 8.98
C GLU A 78 -6.67 -1.18 9.28
N LEU A 79 -6.93 -0.21 8.40
CA LEU A 79 -6.57 1.18 8.63
C LEU A 79 -7.25 1.77 9.87
N LEU A 80 -8.57 1.60 10.01
CA LEU A 80 -9.32 2.09 11.17
C LEU A 80 -8.87 1.43 12.47
N ARG A 81 -8.51 0.13 12.44
CA ARG A 81 -7.95 -0.57 13.59
C ARG A 81 -6.65 0.09 14.06
N ARG A 82 -5.78 0.48 13.14
CA ARG A 82 -4.50 1.13 13.43
C ARG A 82 -4.66 2.57 13.90
N LEU A 83 -5.62 3.31 13.34
CA LEU A 83 -5.92 4.68 13.77
C LEU A 83 -6.45 4.72 15.22
N LYS A 84 -7.28 3.76 15.63
CA LYS A 84 -7.82 3.68 17.01
C LYS A 84 -6.77 3.31 18.06
N ASN A 85 -5.71 2.61 17.68
CA ASN A 85 -4.65 2.19 18.60
C ASN A 85 -3.52 3.23 18.74
N LYS A 86 -3.71 4.43 18.20
CA LYS A 86 -2.75 5.55 18.29
C LYS A 86 -3.05 6.53 19.43
N ASP A 87 -4.17 6.36 20.12
CA ASP A 87 -4.55 7.08 21.34
C ASP A 87 -4.06 6.34 22.59
#